data_AF-A0A183CTS4-F1
#
_entry.id   AF-A0A183CTS4-F1
#
_cell.length_a   1.000
_cell.length_b   1.000
_cell.length_c   1.000
_cell.angle_alpha   90.00
_cell.angle_beta   90.00
_cell.angle_gamma   90.00
#
_symmetry.space_group_name_H-M   'P 1'
#
loop_
_entity.id
_entity.type
_entity.pdbx_description
1 polymer ?
#
loop_
_entity_poly.entity_id
_entity_poly.type
_entity_poly.pdbx_seq_one_letter_code
_entity_poly.pdbx_strand_id
1 'polypeptide(L)'
;MELEKNPETIINELLFTAKITAGGVPVFATRYDVDTIVWRHNEIASDKKERAVSHLFTLNAFGYIQAGHQDKRFLGCSPDGRYATLINRTNHCFLYFPECCCTKRCF
;
A
#
# COMPACT_ATOMS: atom_id res chain seq x y z
N MET A 1 -15.66 19.92 -32.09
CA MET A 1 -14.34 20.15 -31.47
C MET A 1 -14.55 20.15 -29.97
N GLU A 2 -14.77 18.96 -29.40
CA GLU A 2 -14.64 18.72 -27.96
C GLU A 2 -14.06 17.33 -27.86
N LEU A 3 -12.80 17.25 -27.43
CA LEU A 3 -12.15 15.98 -27.11
C LEU A 3 -12.83 15.47 -25.84
N GLU A 4 -13.68 14.46 -26.01
CA GLU A 4 -14.21 13.63 -24.94
C GLU A 4 -13.04 13.13 -24.10
N LYS A 5 -12.94 13.68 -22.88
CA LYS A 5 -11.95 13.31 -21.89
C LYS A 5 -12.22 11.85 -21.52
N ASN A 6 -11.57 10.92 -22.20
CA ASN A 6 -11.62 9.50 -21.88
C ASN A 6 -11.21 9.39 -20.40
N PRO A 7 -12.09 8.96 -19.48
CA PRO A 7 -11.66 8.72 -18.12
C PRO A 7 -10.74 7.52 -18.22
N GLU A 8 -9.43 7.76 -18.29
CA GLU A 8 -8.44 6.72 -18.09
C GLU A 8 -8.88 6.01 -16.82
N THR A 9 -9.39 4.79 -16.98
CA THR A 9 -9.83 4.00 -15.87
C THR A 9 -8.57 3.77 -15.06
N ILE A 10 -8.41 4.50 -13.96
CA ILE A 10 -7.28 4.31 -13.06
C ILE A 10 -7.52 2.95 -12.44
N ILE A 11 -6.98 1.91 -13.08
CA ILE A 11 -7.04 0.55 -12.58
C ILE A 11 -6.10 0.54 -11.37
N ASN A 12 -6.66 0.68 -10.18
CA ASN A 12 -5.90 0.55 -8.95
C ASN A 12 -5.52 -0.94 -8.80
N GLU A 13 -4.27 -1.27 -9.15
CA GLU A 13 -3.72 -2.62 -9.07
C GLU A 13 -3.61 -3.07 -7.60
N LEU A 14 -4.03 -4.30 -7.32
CA LEU A 14 -3.73 -4.97 -6.05
C LEU A 14 -2.24 -5.35 -6.04
N LEU A 15 -1.45 -4.70 -5.19
CA LEU A 15 0.00 -4.91 -5.13
C LEU A 15 0.38 -6.08 -4.22
N PHE A 16 -0.19 -6.15 -3.02
CA PHE A 16 0.06 -7.24 -2.08
C PHE A 16 -1.01 -7.31 -0.99
N THR A 17 -1.01 -8.44 -0.28
CA THR A 17 -1.79 -8.68 0.93
C THR A 17 -0.83 -8.99 2.07
N ALA A 18 -1.08 -8.43 3.26
CA ALA A 18 -0.22 -8.60 4.43
C ALA A 18 -1.03 -8.87 5.70
N LYS A 19 -0.44 -9.56 6.68
CA LYS A 19 -1.00 -9.67 8.03
C LYS A 19 -0.28 -8.70 8.95
N ILE A 20 -1.01 -7.69 9.41
CA ILE A 20 -0.50 -6.65 10.33
C ILE A 20 -0.59 -7.12 11.78
N THR A 21 -1.69 -7.78 12.14
CA THR A 21 -1.95 -8.30 13.48
C THR A 21 -1.96 -9.83 13.45
N ALA A 22 -1.29 -10.48 14.40
CA ALA A 22 -1.34 -11.93 14.55
C ALA A 22 -2.79 -12.40 14.78
N GLY A 23 -3.26 -13.36 13.97
CA GLY A 23 -4.63 -13.85 14.03
C GLY A 23 -5.70 -12.92 13.43
N GLY A 24 -5.33 -11.70 13.01
CA GLY A 24 -6.26 -10.74 12.40
C GLY A 24 -6.52 -11.02 10.91
N VAL A 25 -7.54 -10.32 10.39
CA VAL A 25 -7.85 -10.32 8.95
C VAL A 25 -6.70 -9.66 8.17
N PRO A 26 -6.25 -10.23 7.05
CA PRO A 26 -5.24 -9.60 6.22
C PRO A 26 -5.67 -8.21 5.72
N VAL A 27 -4.72 -7.30 5.61
CA VAL A 27 -4.87 -6.03 4.91
C VAL A 27 -4.46 -6.20 3.45
N PHE A 28 -4.99 -5.38 2.56
CA PHE A 28 -4.62 -5.39 1.15
C PHE A 28 -4.10 -4.01 0.73
N ALA A 29 -3.12 -3.99 -0.15
CA ALA A 29 -2.46 -2.78 -0.61
C ALA A 29 -2.75 -2.55 -2.09
N THR A 30 -3.25 -1.37 -2.43
CA THR A 30 -3.53 -0.97 -3.82
C THR A 30 -2.59 0.13 -4.26
N ARG A 31 -2.23 0.13 -5.54
CA ARG A 31 -1.55 1.27 -6.14
C ARG A 31 -2.51 2.46 -6.28
N TYR A 32 -2.02 3.66 -5.97
CA TYR A 32 -2.72 4.91 -6.26
C TYR A 32 -1.68 5.94 -6.71
N ASP A 33 -1.64 6.20 -8.02
CA ASP A 33 -0.64 7.06 -8.66
C ASP A 33 0.82 6.63 -8.34
N VAL A 34 1.57 7.46 -7.62
CA VAL A 34 2.96 7.21 -7.17
C VAL A 34 3.04 6.46 -5.84
N ASP A 35 1.92 6.39 -5.11
CA ASP A 35 1.85 5.85 -3.76
C ASP A 35 1.23 4.45 -3.73
N THR A 36 1.35 3.81 -2.57
CA THR A 36 0.62 2.59 -2.25
C THR A 36 -0.26 2.81 -1.03
N ILE A 37 -1.55 2.55 -1.17
CA ILE A 37 -2.54 2.68 -0.10
C ILE A 37 -2.79 1.31 0.52
N VAL A 38 -2.68 1.21 1.83
CA VAL A 38 -3.02 -0.01 2.59
C VAL A 38 -4.41 0.12 3.19
N TRP A 39 -5.25 -0.87 2.96
CA TRP A 39 -6.65 -0.93 3.38
C TRP A 39 -6.87 -2.05 4.38
N ARG A 40 -7.67 -1.76 5.41
CA ARG A 40 -8.13 -2.73 6.40
C ARG A 40 -9.61 -3.05 6.14
N HIS A 41 -9.98 -4.32 6.30
CA HIS A 41 -11.38 -4.72 6.41
C HIS A 41 -11.94 -4.27 7.75
N ASN A 42 -13.04 -3.53 7.73
CA ASN A 42 -13.77 -3.24 8.96
C ASN A 42 -14.47 -4.52 9.42
N GLU A 43 -14.42 -4.81 10.71
CA GLU A 43 -15.29 -5.81 11.30
C GLU A 43 -16.73 -5.36 11.04
N ILE A 44 -17.61 -6.28 10.63
CA ILE A 44 -18.97 -5.97 10.22
C ILE A 44 -19.69 -5.33 11.40
N ALA A 45 -19.74 -4.00 11.42
CA ALA A 45 -20.62 -3.26 12.30
C ALA A 45 -22.03 -3.65 11.93
N SER A 46 -22.83 -3.94 12.95
CA SER A 46 -24.20 -4.45 12.84
C SER A 46 -25.14 -3.49 12.12
N ASP A 47 -24.67 -2.29 11.75
CA ASP A 47 -25.38 -1.26 11.00
C ASP A 47 -24.95 -1.17 9.53
N LYS A 48 -25.94 -1.24 8.66
CA LYS A 48 -25.84 -1.28 7.18
C LYS A 48 -25.21 -0.05 6.51
N LYS A 49 -24.58 0.87 7.25
CA LYS A 49 -24.04 2.14 6.73
C LYS A 49 -22.52 2.30 6.82
N GLU A 50 -21.80 1.40 7.49
CA GLU A 50 -20.34 1.51 7.52
C GLU A 50 -19.69 1.00 6.22
N ARG A 51 -18.63 1.67 5.78
CA ARG A 51 -17.83 1.21 4.64
C ARG A 51 -17.20 -0.14 4.99
N ALA A 52 -17.21 -1.09 4.06
CA ALA A 52 -16.62 -2.42 4.26
C ALA A 52 -15.09 -2.39 4.48
N VAL A 53 -14.42 -1.31 4.03
CA VAL A 53 -12.98 -1.12 4.13
C VAL A 53 -12.64 0.29 4.59
N SER A 54 -11.57 0.43 5.36
CA SER A 54 -10.99 1.70 5.81
C SER A 54 -9.54 1.83 5.36
N HIS A 55 -9.12 3.07 5.09
CA HIS A 55 -7.71 3.40 4.89
C HIS A 55 -6.96 3.15 6.20
N LEU A 56 -5.82 2.48 6.11
CA LEU A 56 -4.96 2.20 7.27
C LEU A 56 -3.73 3.11 7.30
N PHE A 57 -2.94 3.12 6.23
CA PHE A 57 -1.81 4.04 6.03
C PHE A 57 -1.42 4.11 4.54
N THR A 58 -0.61 5.10 4.21
CA THR A 58 -0.04 5.28 2.86
C THR A 58 1.46 5.05 2.90
N LEU A 59 1.97 4.26 1.96
CA LEU A 59 3.40 4.06 1.71
C LEU A 59 3.81 5.01 0.58
N ASN A 60 4.36 6.16 0.96
CA ASN A 60 4.69 7.23 0.02
C ASN A 60 5.75 6.78 -0.99
N ALA A 61 5.58 7.16 -2.25
CA ALA A 61 6.43 6.84 -3.40
C ALA A 61 6.62 5.33 -3.68
N PHE A 62 6.00 4.44 -2.90
CA PHE A 62 6.22 3.00 -3.04
C PHE A 62 5.61 2.44 -4.33
N GLY A 63 4.53 3.03 -4.83
CA GLY A 63 3.95 2.66 -6.13
C GLY A 63 4.95 2.89 -7.27
N TYR A 64 5.69 3.99 -7.22
CA TYR A 64 6.77 4.28 -8.17
C TYR A 64 7.95 3.30 -8.01
N ILE A 65 8.41 3.08 -6.78
CA ILE A 65 9.51 2.14 -6.47
C ILE A 65 9.19 0.74 -7.00
N GLN A 66 8.00 0.22 -6.68
CA GLN A 66 7.53 -1.09 -7.13
C GLN A 66 7.51 -1.22 -8.66
N ALA A 67 7.16 -0.14 -9.38
CA ALA A 67 7.10 -0.14 -10.84
C ALA A 67 8.51 -0.22 -11.47
N GLY A 68 9.52 0.37 -10.82
CA GLY A 68 10.93 0.31 -11.23
C GLY A 68 11.56 -1.08 -11.07
N HIS A 69 11.04 -1.90 -10.14
CA HIS A 69 11.51 -3.27 -9.92
C HIS A 69 10.68 -4.26 -10.75
N GLN A 70 11.09 -4.48 -12.00
CA GLN A 70 10.47 -5.46 -12.90
C GLN A 70 10.71 -6.91 -12.46
N ASP A 71 11.79 -7.16 -11.69
CA ASP A 71 12.17 -8.47 -11.15
C ASP A 71 11.66 -8.71 -9.71
N LYS A 72 10.71 -7.90 -9.23
CA LYS A 72 10.06 -8.09 -7.92
C LYS A 72 9.33 -9.43 -7.85
N ARG A 73 9.41 -10.09 -6.70
CA ARG A 73 8.71 -11.34 -6.41
C ARG A 73 7.77 -11.22 -5.22
N PHE A 74 8.20 -10.49 -4.18
CA PHE A 74 7.39 -10.26 -2.99
C PHE A 74 7.41 -8.78 -2.63
N LEU A 75 6.25 -8.30 -2.16
CA LEU A 75 6.06 -6.96 -1.64
C LEU A 75 5.42 -7.07 -0.26
N GLY A 76 5.69 -6.10 0.60
CA GLY A 76 5.11 -6.05 1.93
C GLY A 76 5.33 -4.70 2.60
N CYS A 77 4.96 -4.63 3.87
CA CYS A 77 5.20 -3.46 4.71
C CYS A 77 5.28 -3.87 6.17
N SER A 78 5.82 -2.97 6.98
CA SER A 78 5.81 -3.12 8.42
C SER A 78 4.38 -2.98 8.98
N PRO A 79 4.07 -3.63 10.12
CA PRO A 79 2.76 -3.51 10.75
C PRO A 79 2.33 -2.07 11.09
N ASP A 80 3.31 -1.20 11.34
CA ASP A 80 3.12 0.21 11.67
C ASP A 80 3.25 1.17 10.48
N GLY A 81 3.42 0.64 9.26
CA GLY A 81 3.51 1.44 8.03
C GLY A 81 4.78 2.29 7.89
N ARG A 82 5.79 2.10 8.75
CA ARG A 82 7.05 2.85 8.73
C ARG A 82 8.00 2.50 7.60
N TYR A 83 7.89 1.28 7.05
CA TYR A 83 8.67 0.90 5.89
C TYR A 83 7.91 -0.07 5.00
N ALA A 84 8.24 -0.05 3.71
CA ALA A 84 7.82 -1.03 2.74
C ALA A 84 8.95 -2.02 2.45
N THR A 85 8.60 -3.23 2.07
CA THR A 85 9.57 -4.29 1.74
C THR A 85 9.38 -4.73 0.31
N LEU A 86 10.49 -4.97 -0.39
CA LEU A 86 10.50 -5.53 -1.74
C LEU A 86 11.59 -6.60 -1.82
N ILE A 87 11.23 -7.79 -2.27
CA ILE A 87 12.18 -8.86 -2.53
C ILE A 87 12.20 -9.12 -4.02
N ASN A 88 13.40 -9.13 -4.61
CA ASN A 88 13.58 -9.39 -6.03
C ASN A 88 13.82 -10.88 -6.31
N ARG A 89 13.96 -11.22 -7.60
CA ARG A 89 14.19 -12.60 -8.06
C ARG A 89 15.54 -13.18 -7.60
N THR A 90 16.54 -12.34 -7.30
CA THR A 90 17.84 -12.78 -6.76
C THR A 90 17.86 -12.85 -5.22
N ASN A 91 16.70 -12.78 -4.57
CA ASN A 91 16.53 -12.83 -3.11
C ASN A 91 17.20 -11.67 -2.35
N HIS A 92 17.44 -10.54 -3.02
CA HIS A 92 17.80 -9.29 -2.34
C HIS A 92 16.53 -8.68 -1.73
N CYS A 93 16.60 -8.35 -0.45
CA CYS A 93 15.53 -7.69 0.27
C CYS A 93 15.84 -6.20 0.43
N PHE A 94 14.96 -5.35 -0.09
CA PHE A 94 15.02 -3.91 0.02
C PHE A 94 14.01 -3.44 1.06
N LEU A 95 14.46 -2.56 1.97
CA LEU A 95 13.61 -1.87 2.94
C LEU A 95 13.55 -0.39 2.55
N TYR A 96 12.36 0.09 2.26
CA TYR A 96 12.11 1.48 1.88
C TYR A 96 11.45 2.22 3.04
N PHE A 97 12.17 3.19 3.59
CA PHE A 97 11.67 4.08 4.62
C PHE A 97 11.18 5.36 3.94
N PRO A 98 9.87 5.67 3.99
CA PRO A 98 9.40 6.98 3.57
C PRO A 98 10.03 8.03 4.46
N GLU A 99 10.45 9.15 3.87
CA GLU A 99 10.80 10.31 4.69
C GLU A 99 9.55 10.72 5.47
N CYS A 100 9.61 10.59 6.80
CA CYS A 100 8.63 11.24 7.63
C CYS A 100 8.82 12.74 7.45
N CYS A 101 7.79 13.47 7.04
CA CYS A 101 7.87 14.94 7.04
C CYS A 101 8.12 15.51 8.46
N CYS A 102 8.05 14.70 9.51
CA CYS A 102 8.44 15.09 10.86
C CYS A 102 8.69 13.87 11.78
N THR A 103 9.93 13.38 11.84
CA THR A 103 10.41 12.65 13.03
C THR A 103 11.76 13.22 13.45
N LYS A 104 11.71 14.43 14.02
CA LYS A 104 12.58 14.71 15.17
C LYS A 104 12.03 13.93 16.35
N ARG A 105 12.39 12.65 16.46
CA ARG A 105 12.56 12.02 17.77
C ARG A 105 14.05 11.86 17.98
N CYS A 106 14.64 12.94 18.47
CA CYS A 106 15.90 12.86 19.20
C CYS A 106 15.63 11.96 20.41
N PHE A 107 16.36 10.86 20.52
CA PHE A 107 16.67 10.26 21.80
C PHE A 107 17.95 10.89 22.31
#